data_AF-A0A0D1A915-F1
#
_entry.id   AF-A0A0D1A915-F1
#
_cell.length_a   1.000
_cell.length_b   1.000
_cell.length_c   1.000
_cell.angle_alpha   90.00
_cell.angle_beta   90.00
_cell.angle_gamma   90.00
#
_symmetry.space_group_name_H-M   'P 1'
#
loop_
_entity.id
_entity.type
_entity.pdbx_description
1 polymer ?
#
loop_
_entity_poly.entity_id
_entity_poly.type
_entity_poly.pdbx_seq_one_letter_code
_entity_poly.pdbx_strand_id
1 'polypeptide(L)'
;MQKSVISKKIMLGTLTLLSIGVLAGCGSKNTSNNASSSSSSVAKVSAATKAYNAANKLIKAGKYQQALNKLQAATHQTSKIKGLIANLKTLIAAKEDYGNSNYADAQSGIATLKSNESASSTELKQEAATLATKVTQAQKMQSSSSSSAVASSGSSSTASSTADSVIPNFAKAAGYYGKSGYQFDVTGQTGSTYTIEVRQNNQAGDVANLVGIYQYNSTTGGVTKTF
;
A
#
# COMPACT_ATOMS: atom_id res chain seq x y z
N MET A 1 -35.43 -18.90 -21.20
CA MET A 1 -35.92 -17.51 -21.14
C MET A 1 -36.50 -17.24 -19.76
N GLN A 2 -35.87 -16.41 -18.94
CA GLN A 2 -36.51 -15.43 -18.05
C GLN A 2 -35.40 -14.64 -17.35
N LYS A 3 -35.31 -13.36 -17.70
CA LYS A 3 -34.40 -12.38 -17.12
C LYS A 3 -35.05 -11.83 -15.86
N SER A 4 -34.32 -11.74 -14.75
CA SER A 4 -34.75 -10.90 -13.64
C SER A 4 -33.65 -9.88 -13.36
N VAL A 5 -33.96 -8.62 -13.65
CA VAL A 5 -33.13 -7.44 -13.47
C VAL A 5 -33.74 -6.70 -12.28
N ILE A 6 -33.02 -6.57 -11.17
CA ILE A 6 -33.46 -5.76 -10.03
C ILE A 6 -32.56 -4.54 -9.94
N SER A 7 -33.07 -3.43 -10.46
CA SER A 7 -32.53 -2.09 -10.28
C SER A 7 -32.92 -1.57 -8.89
N LYS A 8 -31.96 -1.10 -8.09
CA LYS A 8 -32.25 -0.23 -6.94
C LYS A 8 -31.60 1.13 -7.16
N LYS A 9 -32.45 2.13 -7.32
CA LYS A 9 -32.17 3.55 -7.43
C LYS A 9 -32.34 4.22 -6.06
N ILE A 10 -31.45 5.19 -5.81
CA ILE A 10 -31.61 6.47 -5.08
C ILE A 10 -31.84 6.42 -3.56
N MET A 11 -30.95 7.08 -2.82
CA MET A 11 -31.34 8.06 -1.79
C MET A 11 -30.29 9.17 -1.68
N LEU A 12 -30.69 10.39 -2.09
CA LEU A 12 -30.01 11.65 -1.75
C LEU A 12 -30.28 11.97 -0.28
N GLY A 13 -29.28 12.47 0.44
CA GLY A 13 -29.43 12.93 1.82
C GLY A 13 -28.39 13.99 2.18
N THR A 14 -28.68 15.24 1.85
CA THR A 14 -28.05 16.45 2.38
C THR A 14 -28.38 16.64 3.86
N LEU A 15 -27.39 16.86 4.72
CA LEU A 15 -27.62 17.47 6.03
C LEU A 15 -26.57 18.55 6.32
N THR A 16 -27.02 19.80 6.22
CA THR A 16 -26.39 21.02 6.69
C THR A 16 -26.50 21.09 8.22
N LEU A 17 -25.40 21.34 8.93
CA LEU A 17 -25.44 21.86 10.30
C LEU A 17 -24.68 23.19 10.35
N LEU A 18 -25.45 24.28 10.34
CA LEU A 18 -25.05 25.60 10.78
C LEU A 18 -25.24 25.66 12.30
N SER A 19 -24.20 26.07 13.04
CA SER A 19 -24.32 26.41 14.45
C SER A 19 -23.75 27.81 14.64
N ILE A 20 -24.64 28.80 14.55
CA ILE A 20 -24.41 30.19 14.94
C ILE A 20 -24.52 30.26 16.46
N GLY A 21 -23.50 30.79 17.11
CA GLY A 21 -23.54 31.19 18.52
C GLY A 21 -23.00 32.60 18.66
N VAL A 22 -23.89 33.59 18.62
CA VAL A 22 -23.64 34.93 19.14
C VAL A 22 -24.27 34.98 20.53
N LEU A 23 -23.43 35.19 21.55
CA LEU A 23 -23.89 35.55 22.88
C LEU A 23 -23.44 37.00 23.12
N ALA A 24 -24.40 37.91 23.02
CA ALA A 24 -24.25 39.29 23.44
C ALA A 24 -24.34 39.35 24.97
N GLY A 25 -23.29 39.85 25.62
CA GLY A 25 -23.28 40.25 27.02
C GLY A 25 -23.03 41.75 27.11
N CYS A 26 -24.06 42.50 27.52
CA CYS A 26 -24.01 43.92 27.85
C CYS A 26 -23.40 44.10 29.25
N GLY A 27 -22.46 45.05 29.39
CA GLY A 27 -21.93 45.48 30.68
C GLY A 27 -21.06 46.72 30.52
N SER A 28 -21.57 47.87 30.95
CA SER A 28 -20.94 49.19 30.82
C SER A 28 -19.89 49.50 31.90
N LYS A 29 -19.04 50.48 31.57
CA LYS A 29 -18.24 51.41 32.41
C LYS A 29 -16.85 50.99 32.90
N ASN A 30 -15.86 51.54 32.18
CA ASN A 30 -14.63 52.21 32.63
C ASN A 30 -14.26 52.13 34.13
N THR A 31 -13.17 51.41 34.44
CA THR A 31 -12.17 51.77 35.47
C THR A 31 -10.93 50.91 35.22
N SER A 32 -9.81 51.56 34.88
CA SER A 32 -8.49 50.93 34.86
C SER A 32 -8.14 50.46 36.27
N ASN A 33 -7.89 49.16 36.44
CA ASN A 33 -7.03 48.66 37.50
C ASN A 33 -6.39 47.34 37.07
N ASN A 34 -5.06 47.34 37.17
CA ASN A 34 -4.18 46.23 36.88
C ASN A 34 -4.46 45.06 37.84
N ALA A 35 -5.01 43.97 37.33
CA ALA A 35 -5.13 42.71 38.05
C ALA A 35 -4.78 41.57 37.10
N SER A 36 -3.62 40.96 37.33
CA SER A 36 -3.14 39.77 36.65
C SER A 36 -4.20 38.67 36.73
N SER A 37 -4.85 38.40 35.59
CA SER A 37 -5.72 37.23 35.42
C SER A 37 -5.05 36.27 34.46
N SER A 38 -4.70 35.11 35.00
CA SER A 38 -4.22 33.93 34.30
C SER A 38 -5.25 33.49 33.27
N SER A 39 -5.10 33.98 32.04
CA SER A 39 -5.84 33.46 30.89
C SER A 39 -5.27 32.08 30.54
N SER A 40 -6.00 31.04 30.91
CA SER A 40 -5.76 29.69 30.39
C SER A 40 -6.05 29.71 28.89
N SER A 41 -5.03 30.00 28.11
CA SER A 41 -5.05 29.95 26.65
C SER A 41 -5.24 28.50 26.22
N VAL A 42 -6.48 28.10 25.93
CA VAL A 42 -6.75 26.84 25.24
C VAL A 42 -6.22 27.04 23.81
N ALA A 43 -4.96 26.67 23.59
CA ALA A 43 -4.29 26.82 22.31
C ALA A 43 -5.13 26.12 21.22
N LYS A 44 -5.68 26.89 20.27
CA LYS A 44 -6.43 26.36 19.14
C LYS A 44 -5.48 25.47 18.33
N VAL A 45 -5.56 24.15 18.50
CA VAL A 45 -4.74 23.20 17.73
C VAL A 45 -5.04 23.38 16.24
N SER A 46 -4.01 23.73 15.48
CA SER A 46 -4.14 24.01 14.04
C SER A 46 -4.72 22.81 13.28
N ALA A 47 -5.42 23.07 12.17
CA ALA A 47 -5.95 22.01 11.30
C ALA A 47 -4.85 21.07 10.80
N ALA A 48 -3.65 21.60 10.51
CA ALA A 48 -2.47 20.85 10.13
C ALA A 48 -2.01 19.88 11.24
N THR A 49 -1.97 20.33 12.49
CA THR A 49 -1.64 19.49 13.65
C THR A 49 -2.67 18.39 13.86
N LYS A 50 -3.97 18.68 13.68
CA LYS A 50 -5.03 17.68 13.76
C LYS A 50 -4.89 16.61 12.66
N ALA A 51 -4.60 17.02 11.43
CA ALA A 51 -4.39 16.11 10.31
C ALA A 51 -3.18 15.19 10.54
N TYR A 52 -2.06 15.75 11.00
CA TYR A 52 -0.86 15.00 11.34
C TYR A 52 -1.12 13.94 12.43
N ASN A 53 -1.75 14.34 13.53
CA ASN A 53 -2.07 13.42 14.63
C ASN A 53 -3.06 12.32 14.22
N ALA A 54 -4.07 12.67 13.40
CA ALA A 54 -5.00 11.69 12.87
C ALA A 54 -4.32 10.68 11.94
N ALA A 55 -3.40 11.15 11.10
CA ALA A 55 -2.61 10.28 10.22
C ALA A 55 -1.73 9.32 11.02
N ASN A 56 -1.06 9.76 12.08
CA ASN A 56 -0.25 8.87 12.92
C ASN A 56 -1.10 7.77 13.58
N LYS A 57 -2.32 8.08 14.04
CA LYS A 57 -3.26 7.06 14.53
C LYS A 57 -3.61 6.03 13.45
N LEU A 58 -3.82 6.49 12.22
CA LEU A 58 -4.11 5.63 11.07
C LEU A 58 -2.91 4.77 10.66
N ILE A 59 -1.69 5.32 10.69
CA ILE A 59 -0.45 4.58 10.45
C ILE A 59 -0.29 3.46 11.48
N LYS A 60 -0.46 3.77 12.77
CA LYS A 60 -0.43 2.77 13.86
C LYS A 60 -1.47 1.66 13.68
N ALA A 61 -2.63 1.99 13.07
CA ALA A 61 -3.69 1.04 12.77
C ALA A 61 -3.51 0.29 11.44
N GLY A 62 -2.39 0.46 10.73
CA GLY A 62 -2.14 -0.15 9.43
C GLY A 62 -2.95 0.43 8.26
N LYS A 63 -3.65 1.56 8.46
CA LYS A 63 -4.54 2.19 7.47
C LYS A 63 -3.80 3.25 6.65
N TYR A 64 -2.74 2.86 5.96
CA TYR A 64 -1.80 3.78 5.32
C TYR A 64 -2.43 4.66 4.23
N GLN A 65 -3.31 4.12 3.38
CA GLN A 65 -4.03 4.90 2.35
C GLN A 65 -4.94 5.96 2.97
N GLN A 66 -5.62 5.63 4.08
CA GLN A 66 -6.48 6.60 4.79
C GLN A 66 -5.63 7.68 5.46
N ALA A 67 -4.46 7.32 6.02
CA ALA A 67 -3.52 8.28 6.56
C ALA A 67 -3.02 9.25 5.48
N LEU A 68 -2.71 8.74 4.29
CA LEU A 68 -2.26 9.53 3.15
C LEU A 68 -3.34 10.53 2.70
N ASN A 69 -4.56 10.05 2.49
CA ASN A 69 -5.70 10.91 2.13
C ASN A 69 -5.94 12.00 3.19
N LYS A 70 -5.83 11.64 4.48
CA LYS A 70 -6.00 12.59 5.58
C LYS A 70 -4.93 13.68 5.57
N LEU A 71 -3.68 13.32 5.30
CA LEU A 71 -2.58 14.27 5.20
C LEU A 71 -2.75 15.16 3.97
N GLN A 72 -3.11 14.60 2.81
CA GLN A 72 -3.28 15.36 1.56
C GLN A 72 -4.42 16.38 1.63
N ALA A 73 -5.50 16.06 2.34
CA ALA A 73 -6.62 16.97 2.56
C ALA A 73 -6.33 18.15 3.50
N ALA A 74 -5.14 18.21 4.12
CA ALA A 74 -4.78 19.33 5.00
C ALA A 74 -4.52 20.62 4.19
N THR A 75 -5.27 21.69 4.49
CA THR A 75 -5.22 22.98 3.80
C THR A 75 -3.92 23.77 3.99
N HIS A 76 -3.09 23.42 4.99
CA HIS A 76 -1.77 24.00 5.23
C HIS A 76 -0.70 22.93 5.34
N GLN A 77 -0.20 22.48 4.18
CA GLN A 77 0.86 21.48 4.05
C GLN A 77 2.21 22.03 4.52
N THR A 78 2.48 21.91 5.83
CA THR A 78 3.80 22.22 6.38
C THR A 78 4.86 21.25 5.83
N SER A 79 6.15 21.60 5.91
CA SER A 79 7.24 20.70 5.49
C SER A 79 7.18 19.35 6.20
N LYS A 80 6.72 19.31 7.46
CA LYS A 80 6.47 18.07 8.20
C LYS A 80 5.38 17.21 7.57
N ILE A 81 4.28 17.80 7.11
CA ILE A 81 3.20 17.04 6.45
C ILE A 81 3.65 16.57 5.07
N LYS A 82 4.31 17.42 4.28
CA LYS A 82 4.84 17.04 2.96
C LYS A 82 5.85 15.88 3.06
N GLY A 83 6.77 15.97 4.00
CA GLY A 83 7.74 14.91 4.28
C GLY A 83 7.07 13.61 4.72
N LEU A 84 6.08 13.70 5.62
CA LEU A 84 5.33 12.52 6.04
C LEU A 84 4.53 11.90 4.89
N ILE A 85 3.93 12.70 4.00
CA ILE A 85 3.26 12.22 2.79
C ILE A 85 4.24 11.45 1.89
N ALA A 86 5.41 12.02 1.62
CA ALA A 86 6.42 11.39 0.78
C ALA A 86 6.86 10.04 1.36
N ASN A 87 7.24 10.01 2.64
CA ASN A 87 7.65 8.79 3.31
C ASN A 87 6.50 7.77 3.41
N LEU A 88 5.26 8.22 3.63
CA LEU A 88 4.12 7.30 3.67
C LEU A 88 3.85 6.65 2.31
N LYS A 89 4.02 7.38 1.20
CA LYS A 89 3.96 6.80 -0.15
C LYS A 89 5.05 5.76 -0.37
N THR A 90 6.29 6.07 0.01
CA THR A 90 7.41 5.13 -0.09
C THR A 90 7.16 3.87 0.74
N LEU A 91 6.61 4.01 1.96
CA LEU A 91 6.25 2.86 2.79
C LEU A 91 5.18 1.99 2.13
N ILE A 92 4.14 2.59 1.55
CA ILE A 92 3.09 1.84 0.85
C ILE A 92 3.70 1.05 -0.31
N ALA A 93 4.53 1.68 -1.14
CA ALA A 93 5.21 1.02 -2.26
C ALA A 93 6.11 -0.12 -1.76
N ALA A 94 6.95 0.12 -0.75
CA ALA A 94 7.83 -0.93 -0.22
C ALA A 94 7.06 -2.12 0.39
N LYS A 95 5.89 -1.88 1.00
CA LYS A 95 5.03 -2.97 1.50
C LYS A 95 4.38 -3.76 0.36
N GLU A 96 4.03 -3.09 -0.73
CA GLU A 96 3.53 -3.72 -1.94
C GLU A 96 4.63 -4.56 -2.60
N ASP A 97 5.83 -4.02 -2.77
CA ASP A 97 7.00 -4.74 -3.27
C ASP A 97 7.31 -5.97 -2.41
N TYR A 98 7.29 -5.84 -1.09
CA TYR A 98 7.45 -6.97 -0.17
C TYR A 98 6.35 -8.03 -0.35
N GLY A 99 5.09 -7.61 -0.49
CA GLY A 99 3.96 -8.52 -0.73
C GLY A 99 4.04 -9.24 -2.08
N ASN A 100 4.74 -8.64 -3.05
CA ASN A 100 4.99 -9.18 -4.38
C ASN A 100 6.33 -9.93 -4.49
N SER A 101 7.01 -10.20 -3.37
CA SER A 101 8.34 -10.83 -3.32
C SER A 101 9.46 -10.06 -4.03
N ASN A 102 9.24 -8.81 -4.39
CA ASN A 102 10.25 -7.90 -4.94
C ASN A 102 11.13 -7.34 -3.81
N TYR A 103 11.87 -8.21 -3.11
CA TYR A 103 12.57 -7.84 -1.88
C TYR A 103 13.67 -6.80 -2.09
N ALA A 104 14.29 -6.75 -3.27
CA ALA A 104 15.28 -5.73 -3.62
C ALA A 104 14.66 -4.33 -3.73
N ASP A 105 13.50 -4.21 -4.37
CA ASP A 105 12.77 -2.94 -4.50
C ASP A 105 12.19 -2.51 -3.15
N ALA A 106 11.65 -3.45 -2.38
CA ALA A 106 11.23 -3.22 -1.01
C ALA A 106 12.38 -2.68 -0.15
N GLN A 107 13.58 -3.28 -0.28
CA GLN A 107 14.78 -2.84 0.42
C GLN A 107 15.24 -1.43 -0.02
N SER A 108 15.14 -1.11 -1.32
CA SER A 108 15.42 0.25 -1.84
C SER A 108 14.43 1.29 -1.27
N GLY A 109 13.15 0.94 -1.19
CA GLY A 109 12.13 1.75 -0.52
C GLY A 109 12.45 1.97 0.96
N ILE A 110 12.84 0.92 1.69
CA ILE A 110 13.29 1.01 3.09
C ILE A 110 14.52 1.91 3.23
N ALA A 111 15.50 1.79 2.34
CA ALA A 111 16.69 2.65 2.36
C ALA A 111 16.31 4.13 2.17
N THR A 112 15.39 4.41 1.25
CA THR A 112 14.85 5.76 1.02
C THR A 112 14.13 6.31 2.26
N LEU A 113 13.36 5.48 2.96
CA LEU A 113 12.71 5.84 4.23
C LEU A 113 13.73 6.16 5.33
N LYS A 114 14.84 5.41 5.38
CA LYS A 114 15.89 5.61 6.37
C LYS A 114 16.71 6.87 6.11
N SER A 115 16.97 7.21 4.84
CA SER A 115 17.63 8.47 4.48
C SER A 115 16.77 9.71 4.77
N ASN A 116 15.44 9.55 4.77
CA ASN A 116 14.49 10.62 5.06
C ASN A 116 13.86 10.52 6.46
N GLU A 117 14.53 9.89 7.42
CA GLU A 117 13.97 9.55 8.73
C GLU A 117 13.45 10.76 9.51
N SER A 118 14.09 11.92 9.39
CA SER A 118 13.70 13.18 10.07
C SER A 118 12.30 13.67 9.66
N ALA A 119 11.80 13.25 8.50
CA ALA A 119 10.47 13.57 8.00
C ALA A 119 9.40 12.53 8.41
N SER A 120 9.80 11.41 9.02
CA SER A 120 8.90 10.33 9.46
C SER A 120 8.38 10.56 10.87
N SER A 121 7.13 10.17 11.12
CA SER A 121 6.62 10.01 12.49
C SER A 121 7.19 8.77 13.16
N THR A 122 7.13 8.70 14.48
CA THR A 122 7.56 7.51 15.25
C THR A 122 6.86 6.25 14.78
N GLU A 123 5.55 6.33 14.50
CA GLU A 123 4.76 5.20 14.02
C GLU A 123 5.24 4.71 12.65
N LEU A 124 5.56 5.63 11.72
CA LEU A 124 6.08 5.27 10.40
C LEU A 124 7.46 4.61 10.51
N LYS A 125 8.35 5.16 11.36
CA LYS A 125 9.68 4.59 11.60
C LYS A 125 9.59 3.16 12.12
N GLN A 126 8.70 2.89 13.06
CA GLN A 126 8.48 1.56 13.61
C GLN A 126 7.96 0.57 12.56
N GLU A 127 7.04 1.01 11.70
CA GLU A 127 6.53 0.20 10.60
C GLU A 127 7.62 -0.09 9.55
N ALA A 128 8.43 0.92 9.19
CA ALA A 128 9.54 0.75 8.27
C ALA A 128 10.61 -0.21 8.81
N ALA A 129 10.92 -0.14 10.11
CA ALA A 129 11.83 -1.08 10.76
C ALA A 129 11.26 -2.51 10.77
N THR A 130 9.97 -2.67 11.06
CA THR A 130 9.29 -3.96 11.01
C THR A 130 9.33 -4.56 9.61
N LEU A 131 9.07 -3.74 8.59
CA LEU A 131 9.16 -4.15 7.19
C LEU A 131 10.60 -4.53 6.81
N ALA A 132 11.60 -3.77 7.25
CA ALA A 132 13.00 -4.07 7.02
C ALA A 132 13.38 -5.45 7.56
N THR A 133 12.99 -5.75 8.80
CA THR A 133 13.20 -7.08 9.40
C THR A 133 12.54 -8.18 8.58
N LYS A 134 11.31 -7.97 8.10
CA LYS A 134 10.59 -8.93 7.25
C LYS A 134 11.27 -9.15 5.90
N VAL A 135 11.72 -8.08 5.25
CA VAL A 135 12.46 -8.13 3.97
C VAL A 135 13.77 -8.90 4.15
N THR A 136 14.56 -8.59 5.17
CA THR A 136 15.81 -9.30 5.46
C THR A 136 15.59 -10.77 5.75
N GLN A 137 14.56 -11.13 6.52
CA GLN A 137 14.21 -12.54 6.77
C GLN A 137 13.81 -13.26 5.49
N ALA A 138 12.98 -12.63 4.65
CA ALA A 138 12.56 -13.21 3.38
C ALA A 138 13.75 -13.43 2.42
N GLN A 139 14.65 -12.46 2.31
CA GLN A 139 15.88 -12.58 1.51
C GLN A 139 16.81 -13.68 2.03
N LYS A 140 16.93 -13.84 3.36
CA LYS A 140 17.71 -14.91 3.97
C LYS A 140 17.12 -16.28 3.65
N MET A 141 15.80 -16.44 3.74
CA MET A 141 15.11 -17.69 3.39
C MET A 141 15.26 -18.04 1.90
N GLN A 142 15.24 -17.03 1.03
CA GLN A 142 15.52 -17.20 -0.40
C GLN A 142 16.98 -17.65 -0.65
N SER A 143 17.93 -17.18 0.16
CA SER A 143 19.35 -17.54 0.06
C SER A 143 19.67 -18.94 0.63
N SER A 144 18.95 -19.39 1.66
CA SER A 144 19.14 -20.71 2.29
C SER A 144 18.49 -21.88 1.55
N SER A 145 17.65 -21.59 0.55
CA SER A 145 17.02 -22.60 -0.32
C SER A 145 17.97 -23.12 -1.41
N SER A 146 19.18 -22.55 -1.53
CA SER A 146 20.18 -22.88 -2.56
C SER A 146 21.21 -23.94 -2.14
N SER A 147 21.05 -24.56 -0.96
CA SER A 147 22.01 -25.53 -0.42
C SER A 147 21.35 -26.77 0.17
N SER A 148 20.68 -27.59 -0.66
CA SER A 148 20.55 -29.05 -0.47
C SER A 148 19.80 -29.72 -1.63
N ALA A 149 20.40 -30.80 -2.16
CA ALA A 149 19.90 -31.87 -3.07
C ALA A 149 20.68 -31.92 -4.41
N VAL A 150 21.89 -32.50 -4.46
CA VAL A 150 22.18 -33.94 -4.70
C VAL A 150 21.12 -34.73 -5.49
N ALA A 151 21.60 -35.42 -6.53
CA ALA A 151 20.85 -36.13 -7.56
C ALA A 151 20.05 -37.36 -7.06
N SER A 152 18.84 -37.57 -7.62
CA SER A 152 18.29 -38.89 -7.99
C SER A 152 16.96 -38.73 -8.74
N SER A 153 16.66 -39.71 -9.58
CA SER A 153 15.64 -39.84 -10.62
C SER A 153 14.16 -39.65 -10.23
N GLY A 154 13.36 -39.12 -11.16
CA GLY A 154 11.94 -39.46 -11.32
C GLY A 154 10.91 -38.38 -10.98
N SER A 155 10.22 -37.90 -12.02
CA SER A 155 8.89 -37.25 -12.01
C SER A 155 8.69 -35.87 -11.35
N SER A 156 8.44 -34.89 -12.23
CA SER A 156 7.50 -33.77 -12.07
C SER A 156 7.59 -32.87 -10.84
N SER A 157 8.45 -31.84 -10.90
CA SER A 157 8.24 -30.54 -10.23
C SER A 157 9.39 -29.58 -10.55
N THR A 158 9.48 -29.09 -11.79
CA THR A 158 10.50 -28.10 -12.20
C THR A 158 9.93 -26.69 -12.18
N ALA A 159 9.48 -26.21 -11.03
CA ALA A 159 8.89 -24.87 -10.88
C ALA A 159 9.59 -23.97 -9.84
N SER A 160 10.77 -24.35 -9.34
CA SER A 160 11.26 -23.82 -8.05
C SER A 160 12.41 -22.81 -8.10
N SER A 161 12.78 -22.23 -9.26
CA SER A 161 13.89 -21.24 -9.26
C SER A 161 13.84 -20.16 -10.34
N THR A 162 13.11 -20.39 -11.44
CA THR A 162 13.01 -19.41 -12.54
C THR A 162 11.80 -18.46 -12.38
N ALA A 163 10.86 -18.79 -11.49
CA ALA A 163 9.61 -18.03 -11.31
C ALA A 163 9.76 -16.73 -10.50
N ASP A 164 10.81 -16.61 -9.67
CA ASP A 164 10.93 -15.54 -8.66
C ASP A 164 11.11 -14.13 -9.24
N SER A 165 11.53 -13.98 -10.50
CA SER A 165 11.58 -12.69 -11.21
C SER A 165 10.70 -12.65 -12.45
N VAL A 166 10.41 -13.80 -13.06
CA VAL A 166 9.65 -13.88 -14.31
C VAL A 166 8.17 -13.62 -14.07
N ILE A 167 7.57 -14.23 -13.04
CA ILE A 167 6.14 -14.08 -12.76
C ILE A 167 5.76 -12.64 -12.35
N PRO A 168 6.49 -11.96 -11.44
CA PRO A 168 6.18 -10.56 -11.10
C PRO A 168 6.31 -9.62 -12.30
N ASN A 169 7.35 -9.77 -13.11
CA ASN A 169 7.57 -8.92 -14.29
C ASN A 169 6.55 -9.20 -15.40
N PHE A 170 6.20 -10.46 -15.62
CA PHE A 170 5.08 -10.84 -16.47
C PHE A 170 3.76 -10.25 -15.98
N ALA A 171 3.41 -10.41 -14.70
CA ALA A 171 2.16 -9.92 -14.15
C ALA A 171 2.03 -8.40 -14.31
N LYS A 172 3.14 -7.66 -14.18
CA LYS A 172 3.21 -6.23 -14.49
C LYS A 172 3.01 -5.93 -15.98
N ALA A 173 3.71 -6.63 -16.87
CA ALA A 173 3.62 -6.40 -18.31
C ALA A 173 2.26 -6.81 -18.90
N ALA A 174 1.63 -7.86 -18.35
CA ALA A 174 0.34 -8.39 -18.78
C ALA A 174 -0.87 -7.75 -18.08
N GLY A 175 -0.65 -6.82 -17.14
CA GLY A 175 -1.73 -6.09 -16.46
C GLY A 175 -2.43 -6.85 -15.33
N TYR A 176 -1.82 -7.92 -14.81
CA TYR A 176 -2.29 -8.67 -13.65
C TYR A 176 -1.74 -8.17 -12.31
N TYR A 177 -0.78 -7.23 -12.32
CA TYR A 177 -0.19 -6.67 -11.11
C TYR A 177 -1.24 -6.06 -10.17
N GLY A 178 -1.21 -6.46 -8.89
CA GLY A 178 -2.17 -6.05 -7.87
C GLY A 178 -3.56 -6.69 -7.96
N LYS A 179 -3.79 -7.63 -8.89
CA LYS A 179 -5.05 -8.40 -8.95
C LYS A 179 -4.93 -9.70 -8.14
N SER A 180 -5.89 -9.97 -7.27
CA SER A 180 -6.00 -11.22 -6.53
C SER A 180 -6.84 -12.27 -7.26
N GLY A 181 -6.68 -13.53 -6.87
CA GLY A 181 -7.45 -14.65 -7.42
C GLY A 181 -6.92 -15.20 -8.74
N TYR A 182 -5.67 -14.88 -9.09
CA TYR A 182 -4.97 -15.43 -10.25
C TYR A 182 -3.80 -16.31 -9.82
N GLN A 183 -3.60 -17.40 -10.54
CA GLN A 183 -2.46 -18.30 -10.45
C GLN A 183 -1.65 -18.20 -11.74
N PHE A 184 -0.32 -18.30 -11.61
CA PHE A 184 0.60 -18.19 -12.74
C PHE A 184 1.51 -19.41 -12.75
N ASP A 185 1.44 -20.21 -13.81
CA ASP A 185 2.24 -21.41 -13.97
C ASP A 185 3.19 -21.22 -15.15
N VAL A 186 4.50 -21.31 -14.92
CA VAL A 186 5.48 -21.34 -16.02
C VAL A 186 5.50 -22.74 -16.60
N THR A 187 5.01 -22.90 -17.81
CA THR A 187 4.87 -24.20 -18.48
C THR A 187 5.93 -24.47 -19.53
N GLY A 188 6.73 -23.46 -19.90
CA GLY A 188 7.82 -23.61 -20.86
C GLY A 188 8.78 -22.42 -20.92
N GLN A 189 9.96 -22.63 -21.50
CA GLN A 189 10.94 -21.58 -21.76
C GLN A 189 11.73 -21.89 -23.04
N THR A 190 11.97 -20.87 -23.86
CA THR A 190 12.87 -20.92 -25.01
C THR A 190 13.65 -19.60 -25.12
N GLY A 191 14.95 -19.65 -24.87
CA GLY A 191 15.77 -18.44 -24.73
C GLY A 191 15.24 -17.55 -23.60
N SER A 192 15.01 -16.26 -23.89
CA SER A 192 14.40 -15.29 -22.96
C SER A 192 12.86 -15.32 -22.96
N THR A 193 12.22 -16.21 -23.71
CA THR A 193 10.75 -16.26 -23.81
C THR A 193 10.19 -17.38 -22.94
N TYR A 194 9.27 -17.04 -22.04
CA TYR A 194 8.58 -17.94 -21.13
C TYR A 194 7.14 -18.17 -21.58
N THR A 195 6.68 -19.41 -21.51
CA THR A 195 5.27 -19.77 -21.63
C THR A 195 4.65 -19.76 -20.24
N ILE A 196 3.67 -18.89 -20.04
CA ILE A 196 3.01 -18.68 -18.76
C ILE A 196 1.52 -18.93 -18.92
N GLU A 197 1.02 -19.89 -18.17
CA GLU A 197 -0.40 -20.16 -18.06
C GLU A 197 -0.98 -19.31 -16.91
N VAL A 198 -2.06 -18.58 -17.20
CA VAL A 198 -2.78 -17.78 -16.21
C VAL A 198 -4.10 -18.46 -15.94
N ARG A 199 -4.35 -18.79 -14.67
CA ARG A 199 -5.64 -19.33 -14.22
C ARG A 199 -6.30 -18.38 -13.23
N GLN A 200 -7.62 -18.35 -13.21
CA GLN A 200 -8.40 -17.60 -12.23
C GLN A 200 -9.10 -18.58 -11.30
N ASN A 201 -8.92 -18.40 -10.00
CA ASN A 201 -9.58 -19.19 -8.98
C ASN A 201 -11.08 -18.88 -8.99
N ASN A 202 -11.93 -19.91 -8.88
CA ASN A 202 -13.35 -19.70 -8.62
C ASN A 202 -13.56 -19.20 -7.16
N GLN A 203 -14.75 -18.67 -6.85
CA GLN A 203 -15.06 -18.17 -5.49
C GLN A 203 -14.94 -19.25 -4.39
N ALA A 204 -14.97 -20.54 -4.77
CA ALA A 204 -14.84 -21.68 -3.86
C ALA A 204 -13.38 -22.10 -3.60
N GLY A 205 -12.42 -21.70 -4.44
CA GLY A 205 -11.00 -22.07 -4.35
C GLY A 205 -10.64 -23.45 -4.91
N ASP A 206 -11.62 -24.23 -5.37
CA ASP A 206 -11.44 -25.66 -5.70
C ASP A 206 -11.19 -25.95 -7.19
N VAL A 207 -11.57 -25.04 -8.09
CA VAL A 207 -11.42 -25.23 -9.54
C VAL A 207 -10.96 -23.92 -10.18
N ALA A 208 -9.75 -23.92 -10.75
CA ALA A 208 -9.17 -22.76 -11.43
C ALA A 208 -9.45 -22.80 -12.94
N ASN A 209 -10.08 -21.75 -13.46
CA ASN A 209 -10.39 -21.62 -14.89
C ASN A 209 -9.19 -21.05 -15.65
N LEU A 210 -8.86 -21.63 -16.81
CA LEU A 210 -7.83 -21.08 -17.69
C LEU A 210 -8.27 -19.72 -18.24
N VAL A 211 -7.48 -18.69 -17.98
CA VAL A 211 -7.68 -17.32 -18.47
C VAL A 211 -6.92 -17.09 -19.77
N GLY A 212 -5.73 -17.69 -19.86
CA GLY A 212 -4.97 -17.71 -21.09
C GLY A 212 -3.57 -18.29 -20.94
N ILE A 213 -2.92 -18.49 -22.08
CA ILE A 213 -1.51 -18.87 -22.18
C ILE A 213 -0.77 -17.71 -22.85
N TYR A 214 0.37 -17.34 -22.28
CA TYR A 214 1.13 -16.16 -22.68
C TYR A 214 2.58 -16.52 -22.99
N GLN A 215 3.13 -15.87 -24.01
CA GLN A 215 4.57 -15.80 -24.25
C GLN A 215 5.09 -14.48 -23.68
N TYR A 216 6.01 -14.56 -22.72
CA TYR A 216 6.63 -13.41 -22.08
C TYR A 216 8.13 -13.39 -22.33
N ASN A 217 8.63 -12.32 -22.94
CA ASN A 217 10.07 -12.15 -23.12
C ASN A 217 10.67 -11.35 -21.96
N SER A 218 11.52 -11.97 -21.14
CA SER A 218 12.11 -11.34 -19.95
C SER A 218 13.14 -10.25 -20.27
N THR A 219 13.66 -10.20 -21.51
CA THR A 219 14.63 -9.17 -21.93
C THR A 219 13.93 -7.92 -22.45
N THR A 220 12.86 -8.08 -23.24
CA THR A 220 12.14 -6.94 -23.85
C THR A 220 10.91 -6.51 -23.06
N GLY A 221 10.41 -7.35 -22.16
CA GLY A 221 9.14 -7.16 -21.47
C GLY A 221 7.91 -7.43 -22.35
N GLY A 222 8.09 -7.91 -23.59
CA GLY A 222 7.00 -8.18 -24.52
C GLY A 222 6.11 -9.33 -24.04
N VAL A 223 4.79 -9.14 -24.12
CA VAL A 223 3.78 -10.14 -23.77
C VAL A 223 2.87 -10.39 -24.96
N THR A 224 2.71 -11.67 -25.34
CA THR A 224 1.78 -12.10 -26.37
C THR A 224 0.87 -13.19 -25.82
N LYS A 225 -0.44 -13.01 -25.88
CA LYS A 225 -1.41 -14.06 -25.55
C LYS A 225 -1.53 -15.02 -26.75
N THR A 226 -1.38 -16.32 -26.51
CA THR A 226 -1.44 -17.38 -27.54
C THR A 226 -2.70 -18.24 -27.45
N PHE A 227 -3.39 -18.21 -26.31
CA PHE A 227 -4.69 -18.85 -26.07
C PHE A 227 -5.48 -18.02 -25.06
#